data_AF-A0A538ENI4-F1
#
_entry.id   AF-A0A538ENI4-F1
#
_cell.length_a   1.000
_cell.length_b   1.000
_cell.length_c   1.000
_cell.angle_alpha   90.00
_cell.angle_beta   90.00
_cell.angle_gamma   90.00
#
_symmetry.space_group_name_H-M   'P 1'
#
loop_
_entity.id
_entity.type
_entity.pdbx_description
1 polymer ?
#
loop_
_entity_poly.entity_id
_entity_poly.type
_entity_poly.pdbx_seq_one_letter_code
_entity_poly.pdbx_strand_id
1 'polypeptide(L)'
;MIALDAATVAALREHRTRQLDERIAMGEAWGNELDLVFTQGGRDATPSARLSEGFERHVIAAKLPKLNLHGLRPTHATLALRAGVHPKVVSERLGHASVAFTLDGIHGRAPRHARDSRRGSRSARARAGLEVG
;
A
#
# COMPACT_ATOMS: atom_id res chain seq x y z
N MET A 1 17.75 0.75 7.45
CA MET A 1 17.98 2.17 7.05
C MET A 1 17.82 2.25 5.54
N ILE A 2 16.99 3.15 5.02
CA ILE A 2 16.73 3.28 3.58
C ILE A 2 17.51 4.48 3.05
N ALA A 3 18.33 4.28 2.02
CA ALA A 3 19.02 5.38 1.35
C ALA A 3 18.04 6.15 0.46
N LEU A 4 18.07 7.48 0.54
CA LEU A 4 17.30 8.37 -0.32
C LEU A 4 18.20 8.91 -1.42
N ASP A 5 17.70 8.95 -2.65
CA ASP A 5 18.40 9.57 -3.77
C ASP A 5 18.35 11.11 -3.68
N ALA A 6 19.20 11.77 -4.47
CA ALA A 6 19.32 13.22 -4.47
C ALA A 6 18.02 13.94 -4.86
N ALA A 7 17.22 13.38 -5.77
CA ALA A 7 15.96 13.99 -6.18
C ALA A 7 14.92 13.90 -5.07
N THR A 8 14.84 12.76 -4.36
CA THR A 8 13.97 12.63 -3.17
C THR A 8 14.39 13.58 -2.06
N VAL A 9 15.70 13.73 -1.80
CA VAL A 9 16.20 14.70 -0.81
C VAL A 9 15.84 16.14 -1.20
N ALA A 10 15.97 16.50 -2.48
CA ALA A 10 15.58 17.81 -2.98
C ALA A 10 14.08 18.08 -2.77
N ALA A 11 13.22 17.11 -3.12
CA ALA A 11 11.77 17.23 -2.92
C ALA A 11 11.39 17.39 -1.44
N LEU A 12 12.06 16.68 -0.53
CA LEU A 12 11.82 16.83 0.92
C LEU A 12 12.30 18.18 1.46
N ARG A 13 13.38 18.74 0.91
CA ARG A 13 13.84 20.09 1.27
C ARG A 13 12.86 21.16 0.82
N GLU A 14 12.38 21.07 -0.41
CA GLU A 14 11.35 21.97 -0.93
C GLU A 14 10.07 21.89 -0.09
N HIS A 15 9.65 20.67 0.25
CA HIS A 15 8.51 20.45 1.12
C HIS A 15 8.70 21.05 2.52
N ARG A 16 9.90 20.95 3.09
CA ARG A 16 10.23 21.59 4.38
C ARG A 16 10.13 23.10 4.29
N THR A 17 10.59 23.71 3.20
CA THR A 17 10.44 25.17 2.99
C THR A 17 8.97 25.56 2.98
N ARG A 18 8.12 24.86 2.22
CA ARG A 18 6.67 25.14 2.20
C ARG A 18 6.02 25.02 3.59
N GLN A 19 6.40 24.00 4.37
CA GLN A 19 5.90 23.87 5.74
C GLN A 19 6.28 25.06 6.62
N LEU A 20 7.52 25.58 6.48
CA LEU A 20 7.95 26.75 7.26
C LEU A 20 7.14 27.98 6.87
N ASP A 21 6.85 28.17 5.58
CA ASP A 21 6.02 29.26 5.09
C ASP A 21 4.58 29.15 5.61
N GLU A 22 4.00 27.94 5.56
CA GLU A 22 2.67 27.66 6.13
C GLU A 22 2.63 27.91 7.64
N ARG A 23 3.67 27.50 8.38
CA ARG A 23 3.79 27.74 9.82
C ARG A 23 3.82 29.23 10.13
N ILE A 24 4.59 30.01 9.37
CA ILE A 24 4.64 31.47 9.53
C ILE A 24 3.27 32.08 9.24
N ALA A 25 2.61 31.66 8.17
CA ALA A 25 1.29 32.17 7.80
C ALA A 25 0.18 31.81 8.81
N MET A 26 0.25 30.64 9.43
CA MET A 26 -0.74 30.16 10.40
C MET A 26 -0.48 30.64 11.84
N GLY A 27 0.76 31.01 12.17
CA GLY A 27 1.13 31.47 13.51
C GLY A 27 0.72 30.47 14.59
N GLU A 28 -0.04 30.94 15.58
CA GLU A 28 -0.53 30.12 16.70
C GLU A 28 -1.48 28.99 16.29
N ALA A 29 -2.11 29.07 15.10
CA ALA A 29 -2.98 28.02 14.59
C ALA A 29 -2.21 26.81 14.03
N TRP A 30 -0.88 26.88 13.96
CA TRP A 30 -0.03 25.79 13.48
C TRP A 30 0.08 24.67 14.53
N GLY A 31 -0.67 23.59 14.33
CA GLY A 31 -0.78 22.48 15.29
C GLY A 31 0.22 21.33 15.17
N ASN A 32 1.39 21.51 14.52
CA ASN A 32 2.32 20.40 14.26
C ASN A 32 3.33 20.21 15.40
N GLU A 33 2.84 19.84 16.58
CA GLU A 33 3.66 19.65 17.78
C GLU A 33 4.63 18.46 17.66
N LEU A 34 4.30 17.49 16.80
CA LEU A 34 5.07 16.25 16.59
C LEU A 34 6.16 16.37 15.50
N ASP A 35 6.38 17.56 14.94
CA ASP A 35 7.33 17.83 13.84
C ASP A 35 7.13 16.86 12.65
N LEU A 36 5.87 16.59 12.29
CA LEU A 36 5.52 15.68 11.21
C LEU A 36 6.03 16.24 9.86
N VAL A 37 6.67 15.37 9.08
CA VAL A 37 7.16 15.73 7.73
C VAL A 37 6.03 15.94 6.74
N PHE A 38 4.86 15.33 6.95
CA PHE A 38 3.68 15.55 6.10
C PHE A 38 2.50 15.99 6.98
N THR A 39 2.00 17.18 6.70
CA THR A 39 0.89 17.80 7.43
C THR A 39 -0.10 18.43 6.49
N GLN A 40 -1.35 18.57 6.93
CA GLN A 40 -2.36 19.35 6.25
C GLN A 40 -2.80 20.49 7.19
N GLY A 41 -2.27 21.70 6.95
CA GLY A 41 -2.51 22.86 7.82
C GLY A 41 -2.05 22.65 9.26
N GLY A 42 -0.83 22.14 9.43
CA GLY A 42 -0.22 21.87 10.72
C GLY A 42 -0.75 20.63 11.46
N ARG A 43 -1.73 19.89 10.93
CA ARG A 43 -2.22 18.66 11.57
C ARG A 43 -1.77 17.42 10.83
N ASP A 44 -1.87 16.27 11.49
CA ASP A 44 -1.57 14.97 10.88
C ASP A 44 -2.29 14.83 9.53
N ALA A 45 -1.52 14.55 8.50
CA ALA A 45 -2.00 14.26 7.15
C ALA A 45 -2.17 12.75 6.97
N THR A 46 -2.74 12.08 7.97
CA THR A 46 -3.07 10.65 7.91
C THR A 46 -3.69 10.37 6.54
N PRO A 47 -3.26 9.32 5.81
CA PRO A 47 -3.69 9.07 4.44
C PRO A 47 -5.21 9.10 4.33
N SER A 48 -5.73 10.23 3.86
CA SER A 48 -7.15 10.45 3.74
C SER A 48 -7.60 10.02 2.35
N ALA A 49 -8.90 9.80 2.17
CA ALA A 49 -9.50 9.60 0.86
C ALA A 49 -9.04 10.69 -0.15
N ARG A 50 -8.83 11.93 0.32
CA ARG A 50 -8.35 13.06 -0.49
C ARG A 50 -6.95 12.85 -1.06
N LEU A 51 -6.03 12.24 -0.30
CA LEU A 51 -4.69 11.95 -0.80
C LEU A 51 -4.75 10.89 -1.91
N SER A 52 -5.54 9.84 -1.70
CA SER A 52 -5.75 8.79 -2.70
C SER A 52 -6.43 9.32 -3.96
N GLU A 53 -7.50 10.11 -3.83
CA GLU A 53 -8.18 10.76 -4.95
C GLU A 53 -7.26 11.73 -5.69
N GLY A 54 -6.48 12.53 -4.96
CA GLY A 54 -5.49 13.43 -5.53
C GLY A 54 -4.46 12.67 -6.36
N PHE A 55 -3.96 11.56 -5.84
CA PHE A 55 -3.03 10.70 -6.57
C PHE A 55 -3.67 10.11 -7.84
N GLU A 56 -4.89 9.61 -7.76
CA GLU A 56 -5.60 9.08 -8.94
C GLU A 56 -5.78 10.14 -10.04
N ARG A 57 -6.05 11.39 -9.68
CA ARG A 57 -6.10 12.50 -10.64
C ARG A 57 -4.75 12.71 -11.34
N HIS A 58 -3.63 12.62 -10.62
CA HIS A 58 -2.29 12.72 -11.22
C HIS A 58 -1.99 11.53 -12.14
N VAL A 59 -2.39 10.32 -11.79
CA VAL A 59 -2.25 9.12 -12.62
C VAL A 59 -3.01 9.28 -13.95
N ILE A 60 -4.24 9.78 -13.88
CA ILE A 60 -5.07 10.06 -15.07
C ILE A 60 -4.42 11.16 -15.93
N ALA A 61 -3.97 12.25 -15.31
CA ALA A 61 -3.31 13.35 -16.02
C ALA A 61 -2.02 12.91 -16.72
N ALA A 62 -1.26 12.01 -16.09
CA ALA A 62 -0.07 11.40 -16.66
C ALA A 62 -0.37 10.30 -17.71
N LYS A 63 -1.65 10.00 -17.99
CA LYS A 63 -2.11 8.96 -18.93
C LYS A 63 -1.54 7.57 -18.60
N LEU A 64 -1.35 7.29 -17.32
CA LEU A 64 -0.87 6.00 -16.85
C LEU A 64 -2.03 5.00 -16.69
N PRO A 65 -1.76 3.68 -16.81
CA PRO A 65 -2.71 2.65 -16.39
C PRO A 65 -3.16 2.87 -14.94
N LYS A 66 -4.35 2.37 -14.59
CA LYS A 66 -4.91 2.53 -13.24
C LYS A 66 -3.89 2.10 -12.18
N LEU A 67 -3.47 3.07 -11.36
CA LEU A 67 -2.48 2.92 -10.31
C LEU A 67 -2.98 3.66 -9.07
N ASN A 68 -2.87 3.01 -7.91
CA ASN A 68 -3.16 3.62 -6.61
C ASN A 68 -1.86 3.75 -5.79
N LEU A 69 -1.92 4.48 -4.66
CA LEU A 69 -0.76 4.73 -3.80
C LEU A 69 -0.11 3.44 -3.28
N HIS A 70 -0.91 2.41 -2.96
CA HIS A 70 -0.37 1.12 -2.55
C HIS A 70 0.37 0.41 -3.68
N GLY A 71 -0.09 0.54 -4.92
CA GLY A 71 0.54 -0.02 -6.12
C GLY A 71 1.94 0.53 -6.40
N LEU A 72 2.30 1.69 -5.84
CA LEU A 72 3.67 2.21 -5.93
C LEU A 72 4.70 1.30 -5.26
N ARG A 73 4.34 0.62 -4.16
CA ARG A 73 5.26 -0.28 -3.43
C ARG A 73 5.62 -1.52 -4.27
N PRO A 74 4.66 -2.30 -4.80
CA PRO A 74 4.97 -3.37 -5.75
C PRO A 74 5.69 -2.87 -7.00
N THR A 75 5.35 -1.68 -7.50
CA THR A 75 6.03 -1.09 -8.67
C THR A 75 7.51 -0.82 -8.38
N HIS A 76 7.83 -0.18 -7.24
CA HIS A 76 9.22 0.04 -6.80
C HIS A 76 9.99 -1.27 -6.68
N ALA A 77 9.39 -2.29 -6.07
CA ALA A 77 10.00 -3.59 -5.89
C ALA A 77 10.30 -4.27 -7.24
N THR A 78 9.34 -4.23 -8.17
CA THR A 78 9.49 -4.77 -9.52
C THR A 78 10.62 -4.07 -10.27
N LEU A 79 10.67 -2.74 -10.23
CA LEU A 79 11.72 -1.96 -10.89
C LEU A 79 13.10 -2.25 -10.28
N ALA A 80 13.20 -2.37 -8.96
CA ALA A 80 14.46 -2.70 -8.28
C ALA A 80 14.96 -4.10 -8.66
N LEU A 81 14.08 -5.10 -8.70
CA LEU A 81 14.42 -6.46 -9.13
C LEU A 81 14.86 -6.49 -10.60
N ARG A 82 14.17 -5.76 -11.48
CA ARG A 82 14.55 -5.65 -12.90
C ARG A 82 15.89 -4.95 -13.11
N ALA A 83 16.28 -4.06 -12.20
CA ALA A 83 17.60 -3.42 -12.16
C ALA A 83 18.70 -4.32 -11.56
N GLY A 84 18.39 -5.58 -11.21
CA GLY A 84 19.34 -6.53 -10.66
C GLY A 84 19.61 -6.35 -9.15
N VAL A 85 18.81 -5.55 -8.44
CA VAL A 85 18.94 -5.42 -6.98
C VAL A 85 18.58 -6.73 -6.32
N HIS A 86 19.46 -7.22 -5.45
CA HIS A 86 19.25 -8.50 -4.77
C HIS A 86 17.94 -8.50 -3.96
N PRO A 87 17.10 -9.55 -4.05
CA PRO A 87 15.78 -9.61 -3.39
C PRO A 87 15.81 -9.34 -1.88
N LYS A 88 16.89 -9.74 -1.19
CA LYS A 88 17.10 -9.45 0.24
C LYS A 88 17.12 -7.93 0.51
N VAL A 89 17.83 -7.16 -0.31
CA VAL A 89 17.94 -5.70 -0.18
C VAL A 89 16.59 -5.03 -0.47
N VAL A 90 15.83 -5.55 -1.44
CA VAL A 90 14.48 -5.06 -1.73
C VAL A 90 13.52 -5.33 -0.55
N SER A 91 13.59 -6.53 0.05
CA SER A 91 12.78 -6.90 1.22
C SER A 91 13.10 -6.03 2.44
N GLU A 92 14.37 -5.78 2.71
CA GLU A 92 14.83 -4.88 3.78
C GLU A 92 14.34 -3.45 3.58
N ARG A 93 14.31 -2.94 2.34
CA ARG A 93 13.79 -1.61 2.01
C ARG A 93 12.28 -1.49 2.18
N LEU A 94 11.53 -2.55 1.91
CA LEU A 94 10.07 -2.56 2.05
C LEU A 94 9.61 -2.82 3.48
N GLY A 95 10.53 -3.20 4.38
CA GLY A 95 10.19 -3.55 5.76
C GLY A 95 9.38 -4.84 5.89
N HIS A 96 9.36 -5.68 4.85
CA HIS A 96 8.68 -6.97 4.90
C HIS A 96 9.58 -8.02 5.56
N ALA A 97 9.05 -8.74 6.56
CA ALA A 97 9.73 -9.82 7.24
C ALA A 97 10.01 -11.06 6.35
N SER A 98 9.45 -11.12 5.13
CA SER A 98 9.64 -12.23 4.21
C SER A 98 9.69 -11.80 2.75
N VAL A 99 10.74 -12.28 2.05
CA VAL A 99 10.96 -12.16 0.60
C VAL A 99 9.80 -12.77 -0.20
N ALA A 100 9.13 -13.78 0.36
CA ALA A 100 8.00 -14.47 -0.29
C ALA A 100 6.78 -13.56 -0.47
N PHE A 101 6.49 -12.66 0.48
CA PHE A 101 5.36 -11.72 0.36
C PHE A 101 5.61 -10.68 -0.74
N THR A 102 6.87 -10.24 -0.88
CA THR A 102 7.28 -9.30 -1.93
C THR A 102 7.13 -9.95 -3.31
N LEU A 103 7.50 -11.22 -3.48
CA LEU A 103 7.37 -11.93 -4.75
C LEU A 103 5.92 -12.33 -5.08
N ASP A 104 5.12 -12.75 -4.10
CA ASP A 104 3.71 -13.11 -4.32
C ASP A 104 2.83 -11.87 -4.63
N GLY A 105 3.12 -10.73 -3.98
CA GLY A 105 2.43 -9.46 -4.22
C GLY A 105 2.81 -8.77 -5.54
N ILE A 106 4.04 -8.98 -6.04
CA ILE A 106 4.50 -8.45 -7.34
C ILE A 106 3.91 -9.24 -8.51
N HIS A 107 3.77 -10.56 -8.39
CA HIS A 107 3.33 -11.42 -9.49
C HIS A 107 1.81 -11.57 -9.63
N GLY A 108 1.01 -10.92 -8.79
CA GLY A 108 -0.45 -10.97 -8.90
C GLY A 108 -1.01 -12.40 -8.89
N ARG A 109 -0.40 -13.30 -8.11
CA ARG A 109 -0.94 -14.64 -7.91
C ARG A 109 -1.72 -14.65 -6.61
N ALA A 110 -3.05 -14.69 -6.72
CA ALA A 110 -3.92 -14.92 -5.57
C ALA A 110 -3.43 -16.16 -4.80
N PRO A 111 -3.36 -16.13 -3.45
CA PRO A 111 -3.00 -17.31 -2.68
C PRO A 111 -4.04 -18.38 -2.98
N ARG A 112 -3.62 -19.46 -3.65
CA ARG A 112 -4.43 -20.66 -3.78
C ARG A 112 -4.47 -21.30 -2.40
N HIS A 113 -5.49 -20.99 -1.61
CA HIS A 113 -5.91 -21.92 -0.57
C HIS A 113 -6.45 -23.18 -1.26
N ALA A 114 -5.55 -24.12 -1.51
CA ALA A 114 -5.91 -25.48 -1.84
C ALA A 114 -6.51 -26.11 -0.57
N ARG A 115 -7.82 -26.12 -0.45
CA ARG A 115 -8.51 -27.11 0.39
C ARG A 115 -8.87 -28.28 -0.52
N ASP A 116 -7.92 -29.22 -0.65
CA ASP A 116 -8.24 -30.60 -0.99
C ASP A 116 -8.73 -31.29 0.30
N SER A 117 -10.01 -31.63 0.34
CA SER A 117 -10.50 -32.70 1.19
C SER A 117 -11.50 -33.52 0.39
N ARG A 118 -10.99 -34.62 -0.17
CA ARG A 118 -11.72 -35.64 -0.92
C ARG A 118 -12.81 -36.29 -0.08
N ARG A 119 -14.01 -36.33 -0.66
CA ARG A 119 -14.86 -37.50 -0.98
C ARG A 119 -15.01 -38.64 0.05
N GLY A 120 -16.29 -38.92 0.36
CA GLY A 120 -16.86 -40.20 0.80
C GLY A 120 -18.05 -39.91 1.71
N SER A 121 -19.30 -40.36 1.53
CA SER A 121 -19.83 -41.58 0.93
C SER A 121 -21.32 -41.38 0.57
N ARG A 122 -21.80 -42.14 -0.42
CA ARG A 122 -23.22 -42.30 -0.80
C ARG A 122 -23.93 -43.26 0.17
N SER A 123 -25.23 -43.06 0.38
CA SER A 123 -26.27 -44.11 0.59
C SER A 123 -27.51 -43.47 1.24
N ALA A 124 -28.57 -43.14 0.50
CA ALA A 124 -29.75 -44.00 0.33
C ALA A 124 -30.30 -44.62 1.63
N ARG A 125 -31.45 -44.12 2.12
CA ARG A 125 -32.56 -44.96 2.60
C ARG A 125 -33.85 -44.14 2.78
N ALA A 126 -34.89 -44.68 2.17
CA ALA A 126 -36.29 -44.28 2.27
C ALA A 126 -36.87 -44.61 3.66
N ARG A 127 -37.88 -43.84 4.10
CA ARG A 127 -39.15 -44.23 4.78
C ARG A 127 -40.13 -43.05 4.57
N ALA A 128 -41.20 -43.19 3.79
CA ALA A 128 -42.48 -43.85 4.10
C ALA A 128 -43.21 -43.16 5.28
N GLY A 129 -44.42 -42.68 4.99
CA GLY A 129 -45.23 -41.80 5.84
C GLY A 129 -45.84 -42.46 7.08
N LEU A 130 -46.51 -41.64 7.89
CA LEU A 130 -47.89 -41.82 8.36
C LEU A 130 -48.29 -40.61 9.23
N GLU A 131 -49.48 -40.07 8.95
CA GLU A 131 -50.56 -39.46 9.77
C GLU A 131 -50.27 -39.17 11.28
N VAL A 132 -50.90 -38.23 11.98
CA VAL A 132 -52.33 -37.87 12.12
C VAL A 132 -52.38 -36.64 13.05
N GLY A 133 -53.44 -35.81 12.95
CA GLY A 133 -53.82 -34.84 13.99
C GLY A 133 -54.41 -33.56 13.44
#